data_AF-A0A1W6EUT5-F1
#
_entry.id   AF-A0A1W6EUT5-F1
#
_cell.length_a   1.000
_cell.length_b   1.000
_cell.length_c   1.000
_cell.angle_alpha   90.00
_cell.angle_beta   90.00
_cell.angle_gamma   90.00
#
_symmetry.space_group_name_H-M   'P 1'
#
loop_
_entity.id
_entity.type
_entity.pdbx_description
1 polymer ?
#
loop_
_entity_poly.entity_id
_entity_poly.type
_entity_poly.pdbx_seq_one_letter_code
_entity_poly.pdbx_strand_id
1 'polypeptide(L)'
;MTTQESHACPVPVLGVSAGTPAGCPEAGSHRNELGAIAPSYDHLHRIDLLAAAKEKFLTEPGSYASTVRAVLQASEVNLLNLARLTGRAREAVETRDFATAARLVHWSMGFHRLLRGLGSVCQEAQSLYGSTARPGTRLVDLAETTGYESYVDELRAFDDEVRCSLLVSDPPTVRTTIATAGIDDALYRLLHGIRICSHDITKWESDLSGVPLPLEGDLNEILCTELLAEAVTATELTPTTLHGEFVALHQIPEILAAESNDHLEQAVRDVRSGALSRAAAHLAVCNAVLGPMVEAQRVMAELLSTGDYHGFRENLGPASGTHSLAIKQHMFKDLFKHFWHDVAKWLTGDGEGSLEGATLALDADRHADAESWLRHQVLHQAFRLHHTYQEWRHEHLHMPRNCLGSGGTKSMIGVSDGPAAVYKMRDAANAQHALSAVHRARGVRLTSRVDGSPLAALLTDPASVDSELMRIVGEVTREYFPEVQEQSYQQFTTGAPERTP
;
A
#
# COMPACT_ATOMS: atom_id res chain seq x y z
N MET A 1 -18.28 -37.79 -49.44
CA MET A 1 -18.86 -38.67 -48.40
C MET A 1 -17.75 -39.51 -47.81
N THR A 2 -17.11 -39.00 -46.76
CA THR A 2 -16.40 -39.77 -45.70
C THR A 2 -15.91 -38.74 -44.68
N THR A 3 -16.60 -38.72 -43.55
CA THR A 3 -16.31 -37.95 -42.34
C THR A 3 -15.16 -38.59 -41.59
N GLN A 4 -14.19 -37.79 -41.16
CA GLN A 4 -13.15 -38.20 -40.21
C GLN A 4 -13.33 -37.34 -38.95
N GLU A 5 -13.87 -37.97 -37.91
CA GLU A 5 -14.09 -37.40 -36.59
C GLU A 5 -12.77 -37.33 -35.83
N SER A 6 -12.39 -36.14 -35.35
CA SER A 6 -11.26 -35.95 -34.44
C SER A 6 -11.73 -36.06 -32.99
N HIS A 7 -11.26 -37.08 -32.28
CA HIS A 7 -11.39 -37.21 -30.84
C HIS A 7 -10.62 -36.11 -30.11
N ALA A 8 -11.33 -35.19 -29.47
CA ALA A 8 -10.78 -34.29 -28.47
C ALA A 8 -10.94 -34.92 -27.08
N CYS A 9 -9.83 -35.01 -26.32
CA CYS A 9 -9.84 -35.36 -24.90
C CYS A 9 -10.53 -34.24 -24.09
N PRO A 10 -11.46 -34.55 -23.18
CA PRO A 10 -12.04 -33.56 -22.28
C PRO A 10 -11.02 -33.20 -21.19
N VAL A 11 -10.76 -31.91 -21.04
CA VAL A 11 -10.08 -31.34 -19.86
C VAL A 11 -11.08 -31.37 -18.70
N PRO A 12 -10.73 -31.89 -17.51
CA PRO A 12 -11.65 -31.91 -16.39
C PRO A 12 -11.86 -30.48 -15.87
N VAL A 13 -13.10 -29.99 -15.95
CA VAL A 13 -13.56 -28.81 -15.25
C VAL A 13 -13.68 -29.19 -13.77
N LEU A 14 -12.71 -28.76 -12.96
CA LEU A 14 -12.80 -28.84 -11.51
C LEU A 14 -13.87 -27.84 -11.04
N GLY A 15 -15.08 -28.35 -10.82
CA GLY A 15 -16.14 -27.60 -10.15
C GLY A 15 -15.75 -27.33 -8.70
N VAL A 16 -15.32 -26.11 -8.41
CA VAL A 16 -15.19 -25.61 -7.04
C VAL A 16 -16.59 -25.22 -6.58
N SER A 17 -17.22 -26.12 -5.82
CA SER A 17 -18.43 -25.81 -5.05
C SER A 17 -18.06 -24.80 -3.97
N ALA A 18 -18.59 -23.58 -4.06
CA ALA A 18 -18.54 -22.58 -2.99
C ALA A 18 -19.38 -23.08 -1.80
N GLY A 19 -18.75 -23.90 -0.95
CA GLY A 19 -19.29 -24.26 0.36
C GLY A 19 -19.17 -23.04 1.26
N THR A 20 -20.29 -22.56 1.79
CA THR A 20 -20.33 -21.60 2.88
C THR A 20 -19.46 -22.13 4.03
N PRO A 21 -18.43 -21.40 4.51
CA PRO A 21 -17.61 -21.88 5.61
C PRO A 21 -18.50 -22.04 6.84
N ALA A 22 -18.64 -23.26 7.33
CA ALA A 22 -19.29 -23.56 8.58
C ALA A 22 -18.58 -22.78 9.69
N GLY A 23 -19.37 -22.07 10.51
CA GLY A 23 -18.90 -21.11 11.50
C GLY A 23 -17.70 -21.61 12.31
N CYS A 24 -16.59 -20.91 12.17
CA CYS A 24 -15.52 -20.95 13.16
C CYS A 24 -16.14 -20.57 14.52
N PRO A 25 -15.88 -21.33 15.60
CA PRO A 25 -16.31 -20.93 16.93
C PRO A 25 -15.74 -19.54 17.20
N GLU A 26 -16.56 -18.63 17.73
CA GLU A 26 -16.14 -17.32 18.24
C GLU A 26 -15.03 -17.56 19.27
N ALA A 27 -13.77 -17.55 18.81
CA ALA A 27 -12.62 -17.53 19.68
C ALA A 27 -12.79 -16.26 20.52
N GLY A 28 -12.99 -16.44 21.83
CA GLY A 28 -13.43 -15.38 22.74
C GLY A 28 -12.69 -14.09 22.45
N SER A 29 -13.40 -13.10 21.92
CA SER A 29 -12.83 -11.81 21.55
C SER A 29 -12.21 -11.21 22.81
N HIS A 30 -10.88 -11.23 22.89
CA HIS A 30 -10.15 -10.51 23.92
C HIS A 30 -10.42 -9.02 23.69
N ARG A 31 -10.87 -8.31 24.72
CA ARG A 31 -11.14 -6.86 24.69
C ARG A 31 -10.38 -6.18 25.81
N ASN A 32 -9.84 -4.99 25.53
CA ASN A 32 -9.33 -4.07 26.55
C ASN A 32 -10.26 -2.84 26.66
N GLU A 33 -9.83 -1.81 27.39
CA GLU A 33 -10.61 -0.57 27.58
C GLU A 33 -10.88 0.17 26.27
N LEU A 34 -10.02 0.00 25.26
CA LEU A 34 -10.15 0.63 23.96
C LEU A 34 -11.09 -0.11 23.01
N GLY A 35 -11.28 -1.41 23.20
CA GLY A 35 -12.12 -2.23 22.33
C GLY A 35 -11.57 -3.63 22.11
N ALA A 36 -11.90 -4.23 20.97
CA ALA A 36 -11.42 -5.56 20.62
C ALA A 36 -9.90 -5.56 20.35
N ILE A 37 -9.25 -6.64 20.75
CA ILE A 37 -7.87 -6.96 20.39
C ILE A 37 -7.93 -7.88 19.17
N ALA A 38 -7.29 -7.47 18.08
CA ALA A 38 -7.30 -8.23 16.85
C ALA A 38 -6.60 -9.59 17.04
N PRO A 39 -7.27 -10.73 16.80
CA PRO A 39 -6.67 -12.05 16.95
C PRO A 39 -5.69 -12.39 15.82
N SER A 40 -5.74 -11.66 14.70
CA SER A 40 -4.91 -11.91 13.52
C SER A 40 -4.75 -10.64 12.67
N TYR A 41 -3.78 -10.67 11.76
CA TYR A 41 -3.59 -9.63 10.75
C TYR A 41 -4.83 -9.49 9.85
N ASP A 42 -5.45 -10.62 9.50
CA ASP A 42 -6.65 -10.62 8.66
C ASP A 42 -7.83 -9.94 9.33
N HIS A 43 -8.01 -10.18 10.63
CA HIS A 43 -9.08 -9.54 11.38
C HIS A 43 -8.80 -8.05 11.58
N LEU A 44 -7.55 -7.68 11.88
CA LEU A 44 -7.14 -6.28 12.07
C LEU A 44 -7.43 -5.42 10.84
N HIS A 45 -7.20 -5.95 9.65
CA HIS A 45 -7.37 -5.21 8.39
C HIS A 45 -8.62 -5.62 7.60
N ARG A 46 -9.45 -6.52 8.17
CA ARG A 46 -10.62 -7.12 7.51
C ARG A 46 -10.31 -7.62 6.08
N ILE A 47 -9.22 -8.37 5.94
CA ILE A 47 -8.77 -8.93 4.66
C ILE A 47 -9.83 -9.84 4.04
N ASP A 48 -10.66 -10.47 4.87
CA ASP A 48 -11.84 -11.23 4.45
C ASP A 48 -12.81 -10.38 3.61
N LEU A 49 -13.12 -9.16 4.06
CA LEU A 49 -14.02 -8.25 3.36
C LEU A 49 -13.39 -7.68 2.09
N LEU A 50 -12.11 -7.34 2.14
CA LEU A 50 -11.37 -6.86 0.96
C LEU A 50 -11.31 -7.94 -0.13
N ALA A 51 -11.05 -9.19 0.25
CA ALA A 51 -11.06 -10.33 -0.67
C ALA A 51 -12.46 -10.57 -1.23
N ALA A 52 -13.50 -10.56 -0.40
CA ALA A 52 -14.88 -10.70 -0.84
C ALA A 52 -15.29 -9.59 -1.83
N ALA A 53 -14.89 -8.34 -1.59
CA ALA A 53 -15.11 -7.23 -2.50
C ALA A 53 -14.38 -7.42 -3.84
N LYS A 54 -13.15 -7.95 -3.84
CA LYS A 54 -12.41 -8.29 -5.08
C LYS A 54 -13.09 -9.42 -5.86
N GLU A 55 -13.62 -10.43 -5.17
CA GLU A 55 -14.17 -11.66 -5.77
C GLU A 55 -15.60 -11.49 -6.29
N LYS A 56 -16.42 -10.62 -5.68
CA LYS A 56 -17.84 -10.46 -6.01
C LYS A 56 -18.08 -10.03 -7.47
N PHE A 57 -17.17 -9.25 -8.05
CA PHE A 57 -17.19 -8.90 -9.47
C PHE A 57 -15.96 -9.50 -10.16
N LEU A 58 -16.16 -10.45 -11.06
CA LEU A 58 -15.05 -11.11 -11.73
C LEU A 58 -14.53 -10.26 -12.89
N THR A 59 -13.39 -9.62 -12.67
CA THR A 59 -12.57 -9.01 -13.73
C THR A 59 -11.41 -9.93 -14.08
N GLU A 60 -10.98 -9.94 -15.34
CA GLU A 60 -9.75 -10.65 -15.73
C GLU A 60 -8.55 -10.11 -14.92
N PRO A 61 -7.78 -10.95 -14.21
CA PRO A 61 -6.63 -10.51 -13.41
C PRO A 61 -5.57 -9.80 -14.25
N GLY A 62 -5.10 -8.65 -13.77
CA GLY A 62 -4.08 -7.84 -14.43
C GLY A 62 -4.58 -7.15 -15.70
N SER A 63 -5.89 -7.01 -15.87
CA SER A 63 -6.51 -6.25 -16.95
C SER A 63 -6.69 -4.78 -16.56
N TYR A 64 -6.91 -3.91 -17.55
CA TYR A 64 -7.25 -2.51 -17.29
C TYR A 64 -8.45 -2.35 -16.33
N ALA A 65 -9.48 -3.19 -16.49
CA ALA A 65 -10.68 -3.15 -15.66
C ALA A 65 -10.39 -3.57 -14.21
N SER A 66 -9.55 -4.58 -14.00
CA SER A 66 -9.13 -4.95 -12.63
C SER A 66 -8.32 -3.84 -11.98
N THR A 67 -7.41 -3.20 -12.74
CA THR A 67 -6.58 -2.09 -12.23
C THR A 67 -7.44 -0.90 -11.80
N VAL A 68 -8.31 -0.40 -12.69
CA VAL A 68 -9.17 0.75 -12.38
C VAL A 68 -10.07 0.44 -11.19
N ARG A 69 -10.64 -0.76 -11.13
CA ARG A 69 -11.45 -1.18 -10.00
C ARG A 69 -10.65 -1.18 -8.70
N ALA A 70 -9.45 -1.77 -8.67
CA ALA A 70 -8.60 -1.78 -7.48
C ALA A 70 -8.23 -0.36 -7.03
N VAL A 71 -7.96 0.55 -7.97
CA VAL A 71 -7.69 1.97 -7.67
C VAL A 71 -8.93 2.65 -7.07
N LEU A 72 -10.13 2.42 -7.62
CA LEU A 72 -11.37 2.99 -7.09
C LEU A 72 -11.74 2.40 -5.73
N GLN A 73 -11.54 1.10 -5.49
CA GLN A 73 -11.72 0.47 -4.18
C GLN A 73 -10.75 1.03 -3.12
N ALA A 74 -9.47 1.22 -3.49
CA ALA A 74 -8.51 1.88 -2.62
C ALA A 74 -8.87 3.36 -2.36
N SER A 75 -9.41 4.06 -3.36
CA SER A 75 -9.90 5.43 -3.23
C SER A 75 -11.11 5.51 -2.30
N GLU A 76 -12.00 4.53 -2.35
CA GLU A 76 -13.16 4.44 -1.44
C GLU A 76 -12.73 4.29 0.02
N VAL A 77 -11.81 3.35 0.31
CA VAL A 77 -11.22 3.20 1.66
C VAL A 77 -10.58 4.51 2.14
N ASN A 78 -9.90 5.21 1.24
CA ASN A 78 -9.27 6.50 1.52
C ASN A 78 -10.31 7.59 1.84
N LEU A 79 -11.35 7.74 1.02
CA LEU A 79 -12.42 8.74 1.20
C LEU A 79 -13.20 8.53 2.51
N LEU A 80 -13.51 7.28 2.87
CA LEU A 80 -14.15 6.95 4.14
C LEU A 80 -13.31 7.40 5.35
N ASN A 81 -11.98 7.28 5.26
CA ASN A 81 -11.08 7.76 6.31
C ASN A 81 -10.94 9.29 6.30
N LEU A 82 -10.94 9.92 5.13
CA LEU A 82 -10.98 11.39 5.02
C LEU A 82 -12.27 11.96 5.63
N ALA A 83 -13.42 11.33 5.43
CA ALA A 83 -14.68 11.74 6.05
C ALA A 83 -14.57 11.73 7.58
N ARG A 84 -14.05 10.63 8.15
CA ARG A 84 -13.83 10.49 9.61
C ARG A 84 -12.84 11.54 10.15
N LEU A 85 -11.71 11.72 9.50
CA LEU A 85 -10.71 12.72 9.89
C LEU A 85 -11.29 14.14 9.86
N THR A 86 -12.09 14.45 8.84
CA THR A 86 -12.73 15.74 8.66
C THR A 86 -13.78 16.00 9.73
N GLY A 87 -14.63 15.01 10.04
CA GLY A 87 -15.59 15.10 11.15
C GLY A 87 -14.92 15.34 12.50
N ARG A 88 -13.82 14.63 12.79
CA ARG A 88 -13.02 14.85 14.02
C ARG A 88 -12.33 16.22 14.04
N ALA A 89 -11.85 16.69 12.89
CA ALA A 89 -11.24 18.01 12.79
C ALA A 89 -12.27 19.12 13.04
N ARG A 90 -13.50 18.94 12.57
CA ARG A 90 -14.65 19.82 12.86
C ARG A 90 -14.92 19.92 14.35
N GLU A 91 -15.06 18.80 15.05
CA GLU A 91 -15.25 18.77 16.51
C GLU A 91 -14.12 19.49 17.27
N ALA A 92 -12.88 19.34 16.81
CA ALA A 92 -11.74 20.04 17.39
C ALA A 92 -11.78 21.56 17.13
N VAL A 93 -12.28 22.02 15.97
CA VAL A 93 -12.50 23.44 15.69
C VAL A 93 -13.61 24.01 16.57
N GLU A 94 -14.72 23.29 16.72
CA GLU A 94 -15.86 23.69 17.56
C GLU A 94 -15.44 23.93 19.01
N THR A 95 -14.57 23.07 19.54
CA THR A 95 -14.01 23.18 20.89
C THR A 95 -12.79 24.09 20.99
N ARG A 96 -12.36 24.71 19.88
CA ARG A 96 -11.16 25.56 19.75
C ARG A 96 -9.84 24.86 20.11
N ASP A 97 -9.79 23.54 20.01
CA ASP A 97 -8.55 22.76 20.05
C ASP A 97 -7.87 22.77 18.66
N PHE A 98 -7.27 23.91 18.32
CA PHE A 98 -6.59 24.08 17.03
C PHE A 98 -5.36 23.18 16.87
N ALA A 99 -4.76 22.72 17.96
CA ALA A 99 -3.63 21.81 17.89
C ALA A 99 -4.08 20.44 17.37
N THR A 100 -5.18 19.90 17.93
CA THR A 100 -5.78 18.65 17.45
C THR A 100 -6.34 18.80 16.05
N ALA A 101 -7.07 19.90 15.76
CA ALA A 101 -7.61 20.16 14.42
C ALA A 101 -6.49 20.22 13.36
N ALA A 102 -5.40 20.95 13.64
CA ALA A 102 -4.25 21.03 12.74
C ALA A 102 -3.59 19.66 12.52
N ARG A 103 -3.47 18.83 13.57
CA ARG A 103 -2.95 17.46 13.48
C ARG A 103 -3.82 16.59 12.57
N LEU A 104 -5.14 16.64 12.71
CA LEU A 104 -6.08 15.85 11.90
C LEU A 104 -6.13 16.30 10.44
N VAL A 105 -6.04 17.61 10.20
CA VAL A 105 -5.88 18.15 8.83
C VAL A 105 -4.54 17.71 8.23
N HIS A 106 -3.46 17.63 9.02
CA HIS A 106 -2.18 17.13 8.53
C HIS A 106 -2.24 15.64 8.12
N TRP A 107 -2.96 14.81 8.87
CA TRP A 107 -3.34 13.45 8.45
C TRP A 107 -4.12 13.44 7.14
N SER A 108 -5.11 14.31 7.01
CA SER A 108 -5.91 14.44 5.79
C SER A 108 -5.05 14.79 4.57
N MET A 109 -4.04 15.65 4.73
CA MET A 109 -3.08 15.95 3.66
C MET A 109 -2.38 14.69 3.15
N GLY A 110 -1.96 13.77 4.03
CA GLY A 110 -1.36 12.50 3.64
C GLY A 110 -2.29 11.63 2.79
N PHE A 111 -3.55 11.52 3.20
CA PHE A 111 -4.58 10.80 2.46
C PHE A 111 -4.92 11.45 1.10
N HIS A 112 -4.90 12.79 1.00
CA HIS A 112 -5.01 13.47 -0.29
C HIS A 112 -3.81 13.22 -1.22
N ARG A 113 -2.58 13.16 -0.68
CA ARG A 113 -1.41 12.77 -1.49
C ARG A 113 -1.57 11.36 -2.05
N LEU A 114 -2.10 10.44 -1.25
CA LEU A 114 -2.45 9.09 -1.70
C LEU A 114 -3.49 9.09 -2.83
N LEU A 115 -4.58 9.86 -2.71
CA LEU A 115 -5.59 9.97 -3.79
C LEU A 115 -5.00 10.51 -5.09
N ARG A 116 -4.08 11.48 -5.05
CA ARG A 116 -3.36 11.95 -6.25
C ARG A 116 -2.50 10.86 -6.86
N GLY A 117 -1.84 10.06 -6.03
CA GLY A 117 -1.09 8.89 -6.48
C GLY A 117 -1.99 7.88 -7.19
N LEU A 118 -3.15 7.57 -6.60
CA LEU A 118 -4.17 6.70 -7.17
C LEU A 118 -4.70 7.23 -8.51
N GLY A 119 -5.01 8.52 -8.61
CA GLY A 119 -5.40 9.18 -9.86
C GLY A 119 -4.33 9.05 -10.96
N SER A 120 -3.05 9.17 -10.59
CA SER A 120 -1.94 8.99 -11.53
C SER A 120 -1.86 7.56 -12.07
N VAL A 121 -2.15 6.55 -11.24
CA VAL A 121 -2.22 5.14 -11.68
C VAL A 121 -3.32 4.95 -12.73
N CYS A 122 -4.51 5.52 -12.51
CA CYS A 122 -5.61 5.46 -13.49
C CYS A 122 -5.20 6.05 -14.84
N GLN A 123 -4.55 7.22 -14.84
CA GLN A 123 -4.07 7.87 -16.07
C GLN A 123 -2.99 7.05 -16.78
N GLU A 124 -2.04 6.48 -16.04
CA GLU A 124 -0.98 5.64 -16.60
C GLU A 124 -1.56 4.34 -17.19
N ALA A 125 -2.50 3.69 -16.48
CA ALA A 125 -3.19 2.51 -16.99
C ALA A 125 -3.96 2.83 -18.27
N GLN A 126 -4.68 3.96 -18.33
CA GLN A 126 -5.40 4.38 -19.53
C GLN A 126 -4.46 4.63 -20.71
N SER A 127 -3.28 5.23 -20.46
CA SER A 127 -2.25 5.45 -21.46
C SER A 127 -1.67 4.13 -22.01
N LEU A 128 -1.41 3.15 -21.12
CA LEU A 128 -0.77 1.88 -21.47
C LEU A 128 -1.70 0.90 -22.20
N TYR A 129 -2.95 0.77 -21.75
CA TYR A 129 -3.94 -0.10 -22.38
C TYR A 129 -4.65 0.58 -23.56
N GLY A 130 -4.49 1.89 -23.70
CA GLY A 130 -5.16 2.73 -24.70
C GLY A 130 -6.61 3.01 -24.35
N SER A 131 -7.17 4.05 -24.98
CA SER A 131 -8.60 4.41 -24.89
C SER A 131 -9.45 3.42 -25.69
N THR A 132 -9.48 2.14 -25.30
CA THR A 132 -10.39 1.19 -25.93
C THR A 132 -11.78 1.36 -25.36
N ALA A 133 -12.45 2.47 -25.73
CA ALA A 133 -13.89 2.60 -25.62
C ALA A 133 -14.50 1.48 -26.47
N ARG A 134 -14.77 0.34 -25.83
CA ARG A 134 -15.48 -0.78 -26.43
C ARG A 134 -16.98 -0.52 -26.26
N PRO A 135 -17.84 -1.12 -27.08
CA PRO A 135 -19.26 -1.20 -26.76
C PRO A 135 -19.43 -1.72 -25.33
N GLY A 136 -20.18 -1.01 -24.48
CA GLY A 136 -20.33 -1.33 -23.06
C GLY A 136 -19.32 -0.65 -22.11
N THR A 137 -18.42 0.20 -22.61
CA THR A 137 -17.61 1.06 -21.74
C THR A 137 -18.43 2.27 -21.28
N ARG A 138 -18.54 2.43 -19.96
CA ARG A 138 -19.13 3.60 -19.31
C ARG A 138 -18.01 4.49 -18.75
N LEU A 139 -18.19 5.80 -18.82
CA LEU A 139 -17.35 6.74 -18.07
C LEU A 139 -17.88 6.78 -16.64
N VAL A 140 -17.04 6.45 -15.67
CA VAL A 140 -17.38 6.48 -14.25
C VAL A 140 -16.64 7.61 -13.56
N ASP A 141 -17.35 8.24 -12.63
CA ASP A 141 -16.79 9.26 -11.76
C ASP A 141 -16.67 8.71 -10.34
N LEU A 142 -15.55 8.96 -9.67
CA LEU A 142 -15.43 8.69 -8.23
C LEU A 142 -16.52 9.42 -7.42
N ALA A 143 -17.03 10.54 -7.95
CA ALA A 143 -18.15 11.28 -7.37
C ALA A 143 -19.45 10.47 -7.22
N GLU A 144 -19.57 9.31 -7.89
CA GLU A 144 -20.72 8.43 -7.78
C GLU A 144 -20.65 7.47 -6.56
N THR A 145 -19.51 7.42 -5.85
CA THR A 145 -19.35 6.47 -4.74
C THR A 145 -19.90 6.98 -3.40
N THR A 146 -20.32 6.06 -2.55
CA THR A 146 -20.85 6.38 -1.20
C THR A 146 -19.81 7.06 -0.32
N GLY A 147 -18.53 6.64 -0.42
CA GLY A 147 -17.42 7.26 0.30
C GLY A 147 -17.19 8.70 -0.14
N TYR A 148 -17.35 9.02 -1.43
CA TYR A 148 -17.25 10.39 -1.91
C TYR A 148 -18.38 11.26 -1.34
N GLU A 149 -19.63 10.80 -1.39
CA GLU A 149 -20.78 11.51 -0.82
C GLU A 149 -20.55 11.79 0.68
N SER A 150 -20.15 10.76 1.43
CA SER A 150 -19.86 10.86 2.86
C SER A 150 -18.76 11.90 3.15
N TYR A 151 -17.69 11.91 2.34
CA TYR A 151 -16.61 12.87 2.49
C TYR A 151 -17.04 14.30 2.19
N VAL A 152 -17.81 14.52 1.12
CA VAL A 152 -18.30 15.84 0.74
C VAL A 152 -19.22 16.43 1.81
N ASP A 153 -20.08 15.61 2.42
CA ASP A 153 -20.98 16.07 3.48
C ASP A 153 -20.21 16.46 4.75
N GLU A 154 -19.23 15.66 5.18
CA GLU A 154 -18.35 16.01 6.31
C GLU A 154 -17.50 17.25 6.00
N LEU A 155 -17.02 17.41 4.76
CA LEU A 155 -16.26 18.58 4.33
C LEU A 155 -17.11 19.85 4.36
N ARG A 156 -18.36 19.80 3.90
CA ARG A 156 -19.29 20.94 3.99
C ARG A 156 -19.54 21.34 5.45
N ALA A 157 -19.77 20.35 6.32
CA ALA A 157 -19.98 20.60 7.74
C ALA A 157 -18.73 21.21 8.39
N PHE A 158 -17.53 20.75 8.02
CA PHE A 158 -16.27 21.32 8.48
C PHE A 158 -16.03 22.75 7.98
N ASP A 159 -16.29 23.02 6.70
CA ASP A 159 -16.20 24.36 6.11
C ASP A 159 -17.15 25.34 6.79
N ASP A 160 -18.38 24.91 7.08
CA ASP A 160 -19.36 25.71 7.80
C ASP A 160 -18.90 26.04 9.23
N GLU A 161 -18.33 25.07 9.93
CA GLU A 161 -17.79 25.26 11.28
C GLU A 161 -16.59 26.21 11.30
N VAL A 162 -15.60 25.99 10.41
CA VAL A 162 -14.45 26.90 10.26
C VAL A 162 -14.93 28.32 9.91
N ARG A 163 -15.90 28.44 9.01
CA ARG A 163 -16.46 29.74 8.64
C ARG A 163 -17.14 30.42 9.81
N CYS A 164 -18.00 29.72 10.54
CA CYS A 164 -18.79 30.29 11.64
C CYS A 164 -17.90 30.60 12.84
N SER A 165 -17.08 29.64 13.30
CA SER A 165 -16.32 29.75 14.55
C SER A 165 -15.02 30.55 14.41
N LEU A 166 -14.44 30.64 13.20
CA LEU A 166 -13.18 31.36 12.97
C LEU A 166 -13.36 32.56 12.04
N LEU A 167 -13.79 32.34 10.80
CA LEU A 167 -13.73 33.40 9.77
C LEU A 167 -14.73 34.54 10.02
N VAL A 168 -15.91 34.23 10.55
CA VAL A 168 -16.98 35.21 10.84
C VAL A 168 -16.93 35.68 12.29
N SER A 169 -16.72 34.75 13.24
CA SER A 169 -16.74 35.09 14.67
C SER A 169 -15.46 35.76 15.17
N ASP A 170 -14.29 35.47 14.56
CA ASP A 170 -13.02 36.10 14.95
C ASP A 170 -12.11 36.47 13.74
N PRO A 171 -12.57 37.35 12.82
CA PRO A 171 -11.79 37.78 11.67
C PRO A 171 -10.42 38.42 12.02
N PRO A 172 -10.29 39.27 13.07
CA PRO A 172 -9.00 39.88 13.42
C PRO A 172 -7.93 38.87 13.76
N THR A 173 -8.25 37.83 14.54
CA THR A 173 -7.30 36.76 14.90
C THR A 173 -6.85 36.01 13.65
N VAL A 174 -7.79 35.53 12.83
CA VAL A 174 -7.47 34.82 11.57
C VAL A 174 -6.56 35.65 10.67
N ARG A 175 -6.88 36.92 10.47
CA ARG A 175 -6.07 37.83 9.63
C ARG A 175 -4.66 38.02 10.19
N THR A 176 -4.54 38.16 11.50
CA THR A 176 -3.25 38.35 12.17
C THR A 176 -2.42 37.07 12.06
N THR A 177 -3.01 35.91 12.35
CA THR A 177 -2.36 34.60 12.19
C THR A 177 -1.85 34.41 10.76
N ILE A 178 -2.66 34.65 9.73
CA ILE A 178 -2.23 34.52 8.33
C ILE A 178 -1.09 35.50 7.99
N ALA A 179 -1.13 36.72 8.54
CA ALA A 179 -0.16 37.77 8.20
C ALA A 179 1.19 37.60 8.90
N THR A 180 1.22 37.06 10.12
CA THR A 180 2.41 37.13 10.98
C THR A 180 2.84 35.82 11.62
N ALA A 181 1.96 34.82 11.70
CA ALA A 181 2.31 33.54 12.32
C ALA A 181 3.09 32.63 11.35
N GLY A 182 3.84 31.69 11.92
CA GLY A 182 4.62 30.70 11.19
C GLY A 182 4.12 29.28 11.44
N ILE A 183 4.89 28.28 10.97
CA ILE A 183 4.52 26.86 11.07
C ILE A 183 4.40 26.36 12.51
N ASP A 184 4.96 27.07 13.50
CA ASP A 184 4.86 26.70 14.91
C ASP A 184 3.48 27.01 15.52
N ASP A 185 2.71 27.90 14.91
CA ASP A 185 1.36 28.26 15.36
C ASP A 185 0.31 27.26 14.86
N ALA A 186 -0.50 26.73 15.78
CA ALA A 186 -1.48 25.68 15.47
C ALA A 186 -2.61 26.18 14.56
N LEU A 187 -3.11 27.40 14.78
CA LEU A 187 -4.17 27.97 13.95
C LEU A 187 -3.65 28.25 12.53
N TYR A 188 -2.40 28.71 12.39
CA TYR A 188 -1.75 28.86 11.09
C TYR A 188 -1.63 27.51 10.39
N ARG A 189 -1.14 26.47 11.06
CA ARG A 189 -1.05 25.10 10.49
C ARG A 189 -2.40 24.59 10.01
N LEU A 190 -3.46 24.79 10.79
CA LEU A 190 -4.82 24.43 10.42
C LEU A 190 -5.25 25.15 9.13
N LEU A 191 -5.20 26.48 9.11
CA LEU A 191 -5.62 27.28 7.95
C LEU A 191 -4.78 27.00 6.70
N HIS A 192 -3.48 26.79 6.87
CA HIS A 192 -2.58 26.43 5.77
C HIS A 192 -2.87 25.03 5.22
N GLY A 193 -3.08 24.06 6.12
CA GLY A 193 -3.43 22.69 5.76
C GLY A 193 -4.73 22.61 4.97
N ILE A 194 -5.78 23.33 5.39
CA ILE A 194 -7.05 23.40 4.66
C ILE A 194 -6.82 23.84 3.21
N ARG A 195 -6.02 24.89 2.98
CA ARG A 195 -5.72 25.38 1.63
C ARG A 195 -4.99 24.34 0.76
N ILE A 196 -4.09 23.55 1.35
CA ILE A 196 -3.41 22.47 0.62
C ILE A 196 -4.40 21.37 0.28
N CYS A 197 -5.21 20.92 1.24
CA CYS A 197 -6.26 19.92 1.00
C CYS A 197 -7.20 20.38 -0.11
N SER A 198 -7.71 21.61 -0.08
CA SER A 198 -8.58 22.15 -1.13
C SER A 198 -7.94 22.11 -2.51
N HIS A 199 -6.64 22.40 -2.62
CA HIS A 199 -5.94 22.30 -3.91
C HIS A 199 -5.80 20.84 -4.36
N ASP A 200 -5.40 19.95 -3.47
CA ASP A 200 -5.20 18.53 -3.82
C ASP A 200 -6.52 17.86 -4.23
N ILE A 201 -7.66 18.23 -3.63
CA ILE A 201 -9.02 17.80 -4.02
C ILE A 201 -9.24 18.03 -5.51
N THR A 202 -9.00 19.25 -6.01
CA THR A 202 -9.22 19.55 -7.42
C THR A 202 -8.40 18.69 -8.37
N LYS A 203 -7.20 18.26 -7.94
CA LYS A 203 -6.33 17.42 -8.76
C LYS A 203 -6.81 15.97 -8.80
N TRP A 204 -6.96 15.32 -7.65
CA TRP A 204 -7.31 13.91 -7.66
C TRP A 204 -8.74 13.68 -8.15
N GLU A 205 -9.67 14.61 -7.91
CA GLU A 205 -11.04 14.50 -8.41
C GLU A 205 -11.05 14.52 -9.95
N SER A 206 -10.29 15.43 -10.56
CA SER A 206 -10.15 15.48 -12.01
C SER A 206 -9.51 14.22 -12.59
N ASP A 207 -8.56 13.60 -11.88
CA ASP A 207 -7.86 12.41 -12.36
C ASP A 207 -8.72 11.13 -12.24
N LEU A 208 -9.66 11.12 -11.29
CA LEU A 208 -10.54 9.99 -10.97
C LEU A 208 -11.97 10.20 -11.48
N SER A 209 -12.18 11.17 -12.37
CA SER A 209 -13.43 11.43 -13.07
C SER A 209 -13.32 11.08 -14.56
N GLY A 210 -14.42 10.63 -15.16
CA GLY A 210 -14.51 10.26 -16.55
C GLY A 210 -13.67 9.03 -16.88
N VAL A 211 -13.41 8.15 -15.91
CA VAL A 211 -12.56 6.99 -16.11
C VAL A 211 -13.34 5.95 -16.91
N PRO A 212 -12.88 5.52 -18.10
CA PRO A 212 -13.59 4.51 -18.86
C PRO A 212 -13.48 3.17 -18.14
N LEU A 213 -14.59 2.50 -17.88
CA LEU A 213 -14.61 1.16 -17.31
C LEU A 213 -15.63 0.29 -18.10
N PRO A 214 -15.25 -0.91 -18.57
CA PRO A 214 -16.18 -1.81 -19.26
C PRO A 214 -17.08 -2.48 -18.23
N LEU A 215 -18.14 -1.79 -17.83
CA LEU A 215 -19.10 -2.25 -16.83
C LEU A 215 -20.54 -2.15 -17.32
N GLU A 216 -21.38 -3.02 -16.78
CA GLU A 216 -22.83 -2.90 -16.78
C GLU A 216 -23.27 -2.84 -15.32
N GLY A 217 -24.01 -1.80 -14.92
CA GLY A 217 -24.57 -1.67 -13.58
C GLY A 217 -24.13 -0.43 -12.80
N ASP A 218 -24.46 -0.45 -11.52
CA ASP A 218 -24.16 0.59 -10.55
C ASP A 218 -22.70 0.50 -10.05
N LEU A 219 -22.04 1.65 -9.89
CA LEU A 219 -20.63 1.68 -9.50
C LEU A 219 -20.44 1.21 -8.04
N ASN A 220 -21.35 1.55 -7.12
CA ASN A 220 -21.24 1.15 -5.71
C ASN A 220 -21.36 -0.37 -5.56
N GLU A 221 -22.27 -0.97 -6.33
CA GLU A 221 -22.38 -2.43 -6.39
C GLU A 221 -21.06 -3.05 -6.86
N ILE A 222 -20.49 -2.58 -7.98
CA ILE A 222 -19.26 -3.12 -8.58
C ILE A 222 -18.04 -2.98 -7.65
N LEU A 223 -17.91 -1.83 -6.99
CA LEU A 223 -16.83 -1.59 -6.05
C LEU A 223 -17.06 -2.30 -4.70
N CYS A 224 -18.30 -2.74 -4.45
CA CYS A 224 -18.75 -3.31 -3.18
C CYS A 224 -18.55 -2.34 -2.01
N THR A 225 -18.98 -1.09 -2.18
CA THR A 225 -18.72 -0.02 -1.20
C THR A 225 -19.24 -0.34 0.19
N GLU A 226 -20.34 -1.08 0.32
CA GLU A 226 -20.84 -1.57 1.62
C GLU A 226 -19.82 -2.45 2.35
N LEU A 227 -19.18 -3.40 1.66
CA LEU A 227 -18.15 -4.27 2.26
C LEU A 227 -16.91 -3.48 2.64
N LEU A 228 -16.52 -2.48 1.82
CA LEU A 228 -15.40 -1.61 2.12
C LEU A 228 -15.69 -0.70 3.32
N ALA A 229 -16.90 -0.17 3.43
CA ALA A 229 -17.35 0.60 4.58
C ALA A 229 -17.36 -0.24 5.86
N GLU A 230 -17.84 -1.50 5.80
CA GLU A 230 -17.71 -2.43 6.92
C GLU A 230 -16.23 -2.68 7.26
N ALA A 231 -15.36 -2.88 6.27
CA ALA A 231 -13.93 -3.12 6.50
C ALA A 231 -13.24 -1.95 7.21
N VAL A 232 -13.63 -0.70 6.90
CA VAL A 232 -13.06 0.52 7.51
C VAL A 232 -13.58 0.73 8.94
N THR A 233 -14.82 0.34 9.23
CA THR A 233 -15.48 0.63 10.51
C THR A 233 -15.39 -0.51 11.52
N ALA A 234 -15.19 -1.75 11.07
CA ALA A 234 -15.24 -2.93 11.93
C ALA A 234 -14.15 -2.99 13.02
N THR A 235 -13.08 -2.22 12.88
CA THR A 235 -11.94 -2.21 13.82
C THR A 235 -11.80 -0.88 14.55
N GLU A 236 -12.87 -0.09 14.61
CA GLU A 236 -12.89 1.14 15.39
C GLU A 236 -12.75 0.89 16.89
N LEU A 237 -11.97 1.77 17.54
CA LEU A 237 -11.68 1.75 18.97
C LEU A 237 -12.28 2.97 19.64
N THR A 238 -12.55 2.87 20.95
CA THR A 238 -13.13 3.92 21.79
C THR A 238 -12.29 4.14 23.06
N PRO A 239 -11.84 5.37 23.40
CA PRO A 239 -12.04 6.62 22.67
C PRO A 239 -11.33 6.64 21.31
N THR A 240 -11.72 7.59 20.47
CA THR A 240 -11.22 7.70 19.10
C THR A 240 -9.71 7.93 19.06
N THR A 241 -8.95 6.94 18.58
CA THR A 241 -7.50 7.00 18.38
C THR A 241 -7.13 7.27 16.91
N LEU A 242 -5.86 7.11 16.53
CA LEU A 242 -5.43 7.08 15.12
C LEU A 242 -5.36 5.65 14.54
N HIS A 243 -6.04 4.70 15.20
CA HIS A 243 -6.06 3.29 14.79
C HIS A 243 -6.73 3.09 13.42
N GLY A 244 -7.82 3.81 13.14
CA GLY A 244 -8.51 3.73 11.86
C GLY A 244 -7.61 4.14 10.69
N GLU A 245 -6.88 5.25 10.85
CA GLU A 245 -5.92 5.73 9.87
C GLU A 245 -4.75 4.75 9.68
N PHE A 246 -4.26 4.15 10.77
CA PHE A 246 -3.26 3.07 10.70
C PHE A 246 -3.78 1.86 9.89
N VAL A 247 -5.00 1.42 10.15
CA VAL A 247 -5.63 0.28 9.45
C VAL A 247 -5.82 0.61 7.97
N ALA A 248 -6.31 1.80 7.63
CA ALA A 248 -6.52 2.24 6.26
C ALA A 248 -5.22 2.26 5.44
N LEU A 249 -4.12 2.72 6.05
CA LEU A 249 -2.78 2.71 5.44
C LEU A 249 -2.18 1.31 5.27
N HIS A 250 -2.86 0.25 5.74
CA HIS A 250 -2.57 -1.15 5.39
C HIS A 250 -3.60 -1.73 4.41
N GLN A 251 -4.89 -1.40 4.56
CA GLN A 251 -5.95 -1.87 3.65
C GLN A 251 -5.71 -1.40 2.21
N ILE A 252 -5.32 -0.15 2.02
CA ILE A 252 -5.00 0.40 0.69
C ILE A 252 -3.84 -0.40 0.05
N PRO A 253 -2.67 -0.57 0.71
CA PRO A 253 -1.63 -1.45 0.18
C PRO A 253 -2.04 -2.90 -0.07
N GLU A 254 -2.93 -3.50 0.72
CA GLU A 254 -3.40 -4.87 0.49
C GLU A 254 -4.20 -5.00 -0.82
N ILE A 255 -5.10 -4.05 -1.08
CA ILE A 255 -5.85 -3.98 -2.36
C ILE A 255 -4.87 -3.84 -3.54
N LEU A 256 -3.95 -2.87 -3.45
CA LEU A 256 -3.01 -2.58 -4.52
C LEU A 256 -1.96 -3.69 -4.71
N ALA A 257 -1.54 -4.35 -3.63
CA ALA A 257 -0.62 -5.48 -3.71
C ALA A 257 -1.24 -6.67 -4.44
N ALA A 258 -2.52 -6.95 -4.17
CA ALA A 258 -3.25 -8.00 -4.88
C ALA A 258 -3.30 -7.72 -6.39
N GLU A 259 -3.55 -6.48 -6.82
CA GLU A 259 -3.56 -6.10 -8.24
C GLU A 259 -2.14 -6.11 -8.86
N SER A 260 -1.15 -5.61 -8.13
CA SER A 260 0.25 -5.65 -8.56
C SER A 260 0.74 -7.08 -8.78
N ASN A 261 0.31 -8.02 -7.93
CA ASN A 261 0.62 -9.44 -8.07
C ASN A 261 0.00 -10.01 -9.36
N ASP A 262 -1.26 -9.68 -9.65
CA ASP A 262 -1.94 -10.13 -10.87
C ASP A 262 -1.19 -9.66 -12.13
N HIS A 263 -0.77 -8.39 -12.18
CA HIS A 263 0.05 -7.88 -13.29
C HIS A 263 1.42 -8.54 -13.38
N LEU A 264 2.11 -8.77 -12.25
CA LEU A 264 3.42 -9.42 -12.26
C LEU A 264 3.32 -10.86 -12.77
N GLU A 265 2.27 -11.59 -12.39
CA GLU A 265 1.99 -12.91 -12.94
C GLU A 265 1.77 -12.89 -14.45
N GLN A 266 0.96 -11.95 -14.95
CA GLN A 266 0.74 -11.81 -16.39
C GLN A 266 2.03 -11.43 -17.13
N ALA A 267 2.84 -10.53 -16.57
CA ALA A 267 4.15 -10.20 -17.11
C ALA A 267 5.05 -11.43 -17.21
N VAL A 268 5.09 -12.29 -16.19
CA VAL A 268 5.84 -13.56 -16.24
C VAL A 268 5.35 -14.47 -17.37
N ARG A 269 4.03 -14.63 -17.53
CA ARG A 269 3.44 -15.45 -18.62
C ARG A 269 3.77 -14.87 -20.00
N ASP A 270 3.73 -13.55 -20.14
CA ASP A 270 4.05 -12.86 -21.39
C ASP A 270 5.54 -12.91 -21.74
N VAL A 271 6.44 -12.79 -20.75
CA VAL A 271 7.88 -13.01 -20.96
C VAL A 271 8.14 -14.43 -21.47
N ARG A 272 7.53 -15.44 -20.86
CA ARG A 272 7.70 -16.85 -21.25
C ARG A 272 7.17 -17.16 -22.65
N SER A 273 6.11 -16.47 -23.08
CA SER A 273 5.53 -16.65 -24.42
C SER A 273 6.12 -15.72 -25.49
N GLY A 274 7.05 -14.84 -25.14
CA GLY A 274 7.64 -13.86 -26.06
C GLY A 274 6.74 -12.67 -26.38
N ALA A 275 5.64 -12.47 -25.66
CA ALA A 275 4.73 -11.35 -25.82
C ALA A 275 5.27 -10.06 -25.15
N LEU A 276 6.47 -9.63 -25.56
CA LEU A 276 7.28 -8.64 -24.84
C LEU A 276 6.61 -7.28 -24.65
N SER A 277 5.81 -6.83 -25.61
CA SER A 277 5.07 -5.56 -25.48
C SER A 277 4.04 -5.61 -24.35
N ARG A 278 3.35 -6.75 -24.17
CA ARG A 278 2.38 -6.91 -23.08
C ARG A 278 3.08 -7.10 -21.74
N ALA A 279 4.18 -7.86 -21.71
CA ALA A 279 5.02 -7.98 -20.52
C ALA A 279 5.50 -6.60 -20.02
N ALA A 280 6.00 -5.75 -20.93
CA ALA A 280 6.45 -4.40 -20.57
C ALA A 280 5.30 -3.53 -20.05
N ALA A 281 4.10 -3.62 -20.64
CA ALA A 281 2.92 -2.90 -20.17
C ALA A 281 2.49 -3.35 -18.78
N HIS A 282 2.40 -4.66 -18.52
CA HIS A 282 2.06 -5.18 -17.19
C HIS A 282 3.09 -4.79 -16.13
N LEU A 283 4.39 -4.82 -16.45
CA LEU A 283 5.43 -4.34 -15.53
C LEU A 283 5.31 -2.84 -15.26
N ALA A 284 4.97 -2.03 -16.27
CA ALA A 284 4.77 -0.60 -16.09
C ALA A 284 3.55 -0.30 -15.19
N VAL A 285 2.42 -1.00 -15.37
CA VAL A 285 1.26 -0.86 -14.48
C VAL A 285 1.57 -1.33 -13.07
N CYS A 286 2.26 -2.47 -12.93
CA CYS A 286 2.74 -2.96 -11.64
C CYS A 286 3.59 -1.89 -10.91
N ASN A 287 4.52 -1.23 -11.62
CA ASN A 287 5.29 -0.11 -11.08
C ASN A 287 4.41 1.06 -10.62
N ALA A 288 3.44 1.45 -11.45
CA ALA A 288 2.52 2.53 -11.13
C ALA A 288 1.71 2.24 -9.86
N VAL A 289 1.13 1.05 -9.75
CA VAL A 289 0.31 0.59 -8.61
C VAL A 289 1.09 0.55 -7.30
N LEU A 290 2.40 0.26 -7.35
CA LEU A 290 3.27 0.26 -6.17
C LEU A 290 3.57 1.67 -5.64
N GLY A 291 3.48 2.72 -6.48
CA GLY A 291 3.74 4.10 -6.07
C GLY A 291 2.90 4.54 -4.86
N PRO A 292 1.56 4.43 -4.92
CA PRO A 292 0.70 4.72 -3.75
C PRO A 292 0.98 3.84 -2.53
N MET A 293 1.47 2.60 -2.71
CA MET A 293 1.89 1.77 -1.55
C MET A 293 3.11 2.35 -0.83
N VAL A 294 4.07 2.92 -1.57
CA VAL A 294 5.23 3.63 -1.00
C VAL A 294 4.75 4.88 -0.27
N GLU A 295 3.85 5.65 -0.88
CA GLU A 295 3.29 6.86 -0.25
C GLU A 295 2.54 6.52 1.06
N ALA A 296 1.85 5.38 1.14
CA ALA A 296 1.15 4.98 2.37
C ALA A 296 2.14 4.76 3.53
N GLN A 297 3.32 4.22 3.24
CA GLN A 297 4.40 4.07 4.23
C GLN A 297 4.97 5.43 4.64
N ARG A 298 5.12 6.38 3.70
CA ARG A 298 5.58 7.75 4.01
C ARG A 298 4.61 8.48 4.91
N VAL A 299 3.31 8.43 4.59
CA VAL A 299 2.27 9.04 5.44
C VAL A 299 2.34 8.47 6.86
N MET A 300 2.47 7.15 6.99
CA MET A 300 2.62 6.52 8.31
C MET A 300 3.90 6.95 9.02
N ALA A 301 5.02 6.98 8.32
CA ALA A 301 6.33 7.37 8.86
C ALA A 301 6.37 8.82 9.35
N GLU A 302 5.71 9.72 8.62
CA GLU A 302 5.64 11.16 8.92
C GLU A 302 4.68 11.47 10.07
N LEU A 303 3.52 10.80 10.11
CA LEU A 303 2.37 11.27 10.88
C LEU A 303 2.05 10.42 12.11
N LEU A 304 2.47 9.17 12.14
CA LEU A 304 2.24 8.28 13.28
C LEU A 304 3.33 8.46 14.33
N SER A 305 3.01 9.21 15.38
CA SER A 305 3.92 9.38 16.51
C SER A 305 4.03 8.09 17.33
N THR A 306 5.14 7.94 18.06
CA THR A 306 5.34 6.83 19.02
C THR A 306 4.20 6.76 20.03
N GLY A 307 3.79 7.91 20.58
CA GLY A 307 2.72 7.99 21.57
C GLY A 307 1.35 7.61 21.01
N ASP A 308 1.01 8.08 19.81
CA ASP A 308 -0.25 7.71 19.16
C ASP A 308 -0.28 6.20 18.86
N TYR A 309 0.83 5.64 18.37
CA TYR A 309 0.94 4.19 18.14
C TYR A 309 0.82 3.38 19.44
N HIS A 310 1.54 3.77 20.50
CA HIS A 310 1.44 3.13 21.82
C HIS A 310 0.00 3.16 22.35
N GLY A 311 -0.71 4.26 22.09
CA GLY A 311 -2.10 4.44 22.51
C GLY A 311 -3.12 3.47 21.93
N PHE A 312 -2.76 2.65 20.93
CA PHE A 312 -3.63 1.56 20.44
C PHE A 312 -2.89 0.25 20.18
N ARG A 313 -1.60 0.15 20.53
CA ARG A 313 -0.73 -0.98 20.14
C ARG A 313 -1.24 -2.33 20.66
N GLU A 314 -1.76 -2.37 21.88
CA GLU A 314 -2.29 -3.61 22.46
C GLU A 314 -3.45 -4.19 21.64
N ASN A 315 -4.27 -3.33 21.05
CA ASN A 315 -5.42 -3.72 20.22
C ASN A 315 -5.00 -4.37 18.89
N LEU A 316 -3.74 -4.23 18.48
CA LEU A 316 -3.21 -4.95 17.33
C LEU A 316 -3.08 -6.46 17.62
N GLY A 317 -3.00 -6.85 18.89
CA GLY A 317 -2.80 -8.24 19.29
C GLY A 317 -1.56 -8.88 18.63
N PRO A 318 -1.58 -10.17 18.30
CA PRO A 318 -0.49 -10.85 17.60
C PRO A 318 -0.47 -10.54 16.08
N ALA A 319 -1.19 -9.53 15.60
CA ALA A 319 -1.14 -9.14 14.20
C ALA A 319 0.28 -8.65 13.81
N SER A 320 0.72 -9.05 12.62
CA SER A 320 2.01 -8.65 12.06
C SER A 320 1.94 -8.67 10.55
N GLY A 321 2.59 -7.70 9.90
CA GLY A 321 2.71 -7.66 8.44
C GLY A 321 3.40 -8.89 7.84
N THR A 322 4.09 -9.71 8.66
CA THR A 322 4.60 -11.02 8.23
C THR A 322 3.50 -12.02 7.86
N HIS A 323 2.25 -11.77 8.27
CA HIS A 323 1.10 -12.62 8.00
C HIS A 323 0.30 -12.17 6.75
N SER A 324 0.68 -11.05 6.11
CA SER A 324 0.05 -10.60 4.87
C SER A 324 0.24 -11.64 3.75
N LEU A 325 -0.86 -12.15 3.19
CA LEU A 325 -0.80 -13.08 2.07
C LEU A 325 -0.36 -12.35 0.78
N ALA A 326 -0.97 -11.21 0.46
CA ALA A 326 -0.70 -10.50 -0.79
C ALA A 326 0.70 -9.86 -0.80
N ILE A 327 1.09 -9.16 0.28
CA ILE A 327 2.36 -8.43 0.34
C ILE A 327 3.50 -9.38 0.72
N LYS A 328 3.39 -10.08 1.86
CA LYS A 328 4.54 -10.83 2.38
C LYS A 328 4.77 -12.13 1.61
N GLN A 329 3.74 -12.97 1.42
CA GLN A 329 3.90 -14.27 0.77
C GLN A 329 3.95 -14.11 -0.76
N HIS A 330 2.88 -13.63 -1.39
CA HIS A 330 2.80 -13.61 -2.84
C HIS A 330 3.79 -12.63 -3.46
N MET A 331 3.76 -11.35 -3.10
CA MET A 331 4.61 -10.33 -3.71
C MET A 331 6.09 -10.57 -3.39
N PHE A 332 6.47 -10.59 -2.10
CA PHE A 332 7.89 -10.56 -1.72
C PHE A 332 8.58 -11.91 -1.55
N LYS A 333 7.88 -13.00 -1.17
CA LYS A 333 8.49 -14.32 -1.00
C LYS A 333 8.50 -15.09 -2.32
N ASP A 334 7.37 -15.13 -3.02
CA ASP A 334 7.17 -16.04 -4.14
C ASP A 334 7.37 -15.35 -5.50
N LEU A 335 6.49 -14.40 -5.87
CA LEU A 335 6.47 -13.80 -7.20
C LEU A 335 7.75 -13.02 -7.51
N PHE A 336 8.27 -12.22 -6.56
CA PHE A 336 9.53 -11.51 -6.76
C PHE A 336 10.68 -12.45 -7.13
N LYS A 337 10.81 -13.58 -6.43
CA LYS A 337 11.87 -14.57 -6.68
C LYS A 337 11.65 -15.29 -8.02
N HIS A 338 10.43 -15.75 -8.29
CA HIS A 338 10.09 -16.43 -9.54
C HIS A 338 10.29 -15.54 -10.76
N PHE A 339 9.88 -14.27 -10.67
CA PHE A 339 10.06 -13.29 -11.74
C PHE A 339 11.53 -13.12 -12.13
N TRP A 340 12.43 -12.87 -11.16
CA TRP A 340 13.85 -12.71 -11.48
C TRP A 340 14.50 -13.98 -12.02
N HIS A 341 14.03 -15.16 -11.58
CA HIS A 341 14.46 -16.43 -12.16
C HIS A 341 14.03 -16.58 -13.62
N ASP A 342 12.77 -16.26 -13.93
CA ASP A 342 12.23 -16.32 -15.29
C ASP A 342 12.89 -15.29 -16.22
N VAL A 343 13.13 -14.07 -15.74
CA VAL A 343 13.89 -13.04 -16.48
C VAL A 343 15.30 -13.54 -16.79
N ALA A 344 15.99 -14.16 -15.82
CA ALA A 344 17.32 -14.70 -16.06
C ALA A 344 17.31 -15.80 -17.12
N LYS A 345 16.36 -16.75 -17.03
CA LYS A 345 16.19 -17.83 -18.01
C LYS A 345 15.86 -17.27 -19.40
N TRP A 346 14.97 -16.28 -19.47
CA TRP A 346 14.59 -15.63 -20.72
C TRP A 346 15.76 -14.90 -21.38
N LEU A 347 16.61 -14.21 -20.60
CA LEU A 347 17.79 -13.51 -21.11
C LEU A 347 18.85 -14.47 -21.67
N THR A 348 19.09 -15.60 -21.02
CA THR A 348 20.09 -16.59 -21.47
C THR A 348 19.55 -17.51 -22.57
N GLY A 349 18.22 -17.64 -22.70
CA GLY A 349 17.58 -18.65 -23.54
C GLY A 349 18.00 -20.07 -23.14
N ASP A 350 18.03 -20.97 -24.13
CA ASP A 350 18.56 -22.34 -23.99
C ASP A 350 20.09 -22.42 -24.22
N GLY A 351 20.77 -21.28 -24.38
CA GLY A 351 22.20 -21.21 -24.71
C GLY A 351 23.13 -21.25 -23.49
N GLU A 352 24.42 -21.45 -23.74
CA GLU A 352 25.50 -21.50 -22.71
C GLU A 352 26.05 -20.10 -22.33
N GLY A 353 25.39 -19.01 -22.75
CA GLY A 353 25.85 -17.65 -22.49
C GLY A 353 25.72 -17.24 -21.01
N SER A 354 26.63 -16.39 -20.52
CA SER A 354 26.49 -15.81 -19.18
C SER A 354 25.36 -14.79 -19.13
N LEU A 355 24.64 -14.74 -18.01
CA LEU A 355 23.54 -13.78 -17.79
C LEU A 355 24.02 -12.31 -17.89
N GLU A 356 25.26 -12.05 -17.44
CA GLU A 356 25.89 -10.74 -17.55
C GLU A 356 26.15 -10.37 -19.01
N GLY A 357 26.67 -11.29 -19.82
CA GLY A 357 26.91 -11.08 -21.25
C GLY A 357 25.61 -10.86 -22.03
N ALA A 358 24.57 -11.64 -21.74
CA ALA A 358 23.25 -11.49 -22.36
C ALA A 358 22.62 -10.12 -22.06
N THR A 359 22.77 -9.64 -20.83
CA THR A 359 22.28 -8.32 -20.41
C THR A 359 23.02 -7.19 -21.12
N LEU A 360 24.35 -7.27 -21.20
CA LEU A 360 25.17 -6.27 -21.90
C LEU A 360 24.87 -6.20 -23.40
N ALA A 361 24.70 -7.36 -24.05
CA ALA A 361 24.33 -7.43 -25.45
C ALA A 361 22.97 -6.77 -25.71
N LEU A 362 21.96 -7.09 -24.89
CA LEU A 362 20.63 -6.50 -24.99
C LEU A 362 20.67 -4.96 -24.84
N ASP A 363 21.47 -4.42 -23.92
CA ASP A 363 21.60 -2.98 -23.78
C ASP A 363 22.35 -2.33 -24.96
N ALA A 364 23.36 -2.99 -25.54
CA ALA A 364 24.06 -2.51 -26.73
C ALA A 364 23.15 -2.49 -27.98
N ASP A 365 22.31 -3.53 -28.11
CA ASP A 365 21.47 -3.75 -29.29
C ASP A 365 20.08 -3.12 -29.18
N ARG A 366 19.77 -2.40 -28.09
CA ARG A 366 18.42 -1.84 -27.82
C ARG A 366 17.81 -0.95 -28.91
N HIS A 367 18.62 -0.46 -29.84
CA HIS A 367 18.18 0.38 -30.98
C HIS A 367 18.38 -0.31 -32.34
N ALA A 368 18.76 -1.59 -32.37
CA ALA A 368 18.96 -2.34 -33.61
C ALA A 368 17.64 -2.58 -34.36
N ASP A 369 16.59 -2.96 -33.63
CA ASP A 369 15.24 -3.20 -34.15
C ASP A 369 14.17 -3.08 -33.06
N ALA A 370 12.90 -3.24 -33.46
CA ALA A 370 11.76 -3.13 -32.55
C ALA A 370 11.72 -4.24 -31.49
N GLU A 371 12.18 -5.45 -31.81
CA GLU A 371 12.20 -6.56 -30.85
C GLU A 371 13.25 -6.30 -29.76
N SER A 372 14.46 -5.90 -30.15
CA SER A 372 15.56 -5.54 -29.26
C SER A 372 15.16 -4.39 -28.33
N TRP A 373 14.42 -3.40 -28.83
CA TRP A 373 13.83 -2.35 -28.01
C TRP A 373 12.84 -2.90 -26.99
N LEU A 374 11.92 -3.79 -27.38
CA LEU A 374 10.96 -4.39 -26.46
C LEU A 374 11.64 -5.26 -25.39
N ARG A 375 12.67 -6.02 -25.76
CA ARG A 375 13.49 -6.78 -24.80
C ARG A 375 14.13 -5.83 -23.78
N HIS A 376 14.71 -4.72 -24.26
CA HIS A 376 15.25 -3.69 -23.39
C HIS A 376 14.19 -3.07 -22.48
N GLN A 377 12.99 -2.80 -22.98
CA GLN A 377 11.89 -2.25 -22.19
C GLN A 377 11.42 -3.18 -21.07
N VAL A 378 11.26 -4.48 -21.34
CA VAL A 378 10.93 -5.46 -20.29
C VAL A 378 11.98 -5.42 -19.18
N LEU A 379 13.27 -5.46 -19.54
CA LEU A 379 14.34 -5.41 -18.57
C LEU A 379 14.40 -4.06 -17.85
N HIS A 380 14.17 -2.94 -18.53
CA HIS A 380 14.13 -1.62 -17.91
C HIS A 380 13.00 -1.51 -16.88
N GLN A 381 11.79 -1.97 -17.20
CA GLN A 381 10.66 -1.97 -16.27
C GLN A 381 10.89 -2.92 -15.09
N ALA A 382 11.58 -4.05 -15.29
CA ALA A 382 12.00 -4.95 -14.20
C ALA A 382 12.94 -4.25 -13.19
N PHE A 383 13.87 -3.41 -13.66
CA PHE A 383 14.72 -2.60 -12.78
C PHE A 383 13.92 -1.55 -12.02
N ARG A 384 12.99 -0.85 -12.68
CA ARG A 384 12.08 0.11 -12.02
C ARG A 384 11.22 -0.58 -10.95
N LEU A 385 10.79 -1.81 -11.20
CA LEU A 385 10.05 -2.62 -10.24
C LEU A 385 10.88 -2.95 -9.01
N HIS A 386 12.12 -3.41 -9.20
CA HIS A 386 13.03 -3.61 -8.07
C HIS A 386 13.27 -2.33 -7.29
N HIS A 387 13.50 -1.20 -7.97
CA HIS A 387 13.69 0.09 -7.32
C HIS A 387 12.50 0.48 -6.44
N THR A 388 11.29 0.40 -6.98
CA THR A 388 10.05 0.72 -6.23
C THR A 388 9.87 -0.22 -5.03
N TYR A 389 10.19 -1.51 -5.18
CA TYR A 389 10.22 -2.44 -4.04
C TYR A 389 11.30 -2.12 -3.00
N GLN A 390 12.42 -1.52 -3.39
CA GLN A 390 13.43 -1.05 -2.42
C GLN A 390 12.95 0.21 -1.72
N GLU A 391 12.33 1.15 -2.44
CA GLU A 391 11.71 2.33 -1.84
C GLU A 391 10.66 1.92 -0.81
N TRP A 392 9.74 1.01 -1.15
CA TRP A 392 8.75 0.53 -0.19
C TRP A 392 9.38 -0.05 1.07
N ARG A 393 10.42 -0.91 0.93
CA ARG A 393 11.13 -1.49 2.10
C ARG A 393 11.87 -0.44 2.91
N HIS A 394 12.37 0.60 2.25
CA HIS A 394 13.03 1.72 2.92
C HIS A 394 12.02 2.52 3.73
N GLU A 395 10.91 2.91 3.13
CA GLU A 395 9.87 3.68 3.82
C GLU A 395 9.23 2.87 4.95
N HIS A 396 8.97 1.58 4.73
CA HIS A 396 8.44 0.66 5.74
C HIS A 396 9.35 0.52 6.97
N LEU A 397 10.67 0.78 6.85
CA LEU A 397 11.59 0.73 7.98
C LEU A 397 11.33 1.85 8.99
N HIS A 398 10.78 3.00 8.56
CA HIS A 398 10.56 4.14 9.43
C HIS A 398 9.58 3.83 10.56
N MET A 399 8.50 3.07 10.32
CA MET A 399 7.54 2.75 11.37
C MET A 399 8.17 1.97 12.55
N PRO A 400 8.80 0.78 12.38
CA PRO A 400 9.41 0.08 13.49
C PRO A 400 10.57 0.88 14.11
N ARG A 401 11.28 1.69 13.32
CA ARG A 401 12.32 2.59 13.81
C ARG A 401 11.77 3.68 14.74
N ASN A 402 10.70 4.36 14.33
CA ASN A 402 10.12 5.50 15.04
C ASN A 402 9.22 5.06 16.21
N CYS A 403 8.53 3.94 16.08
CA CYS A 403 7.50 3.51 17.04
C CYS A 403 7.94 2.38 18.00
N LEU A 404 8.97 1.60 17.63
CA LEU A 404 9.47 0.49 18.47
C LEU A 404 10.91 0.69 18.95
N GLY A 405 11.71 1.44 18.20
CA GLY A 405 13.12 1.68 18.50
C GLY A 405 13.99 0.42 18.37
N SER A 406 15.16 0.44 19.00
CA SER A 406 16.16 -0.64 18.98
C SER A 406 16.53 -1.13 20.39
N GLY A 407 17.56 -1.97 20.50
CA GLY A 407 18.06 -2.45 21.79
C GLY A 407 17.30 -3.68 22.30
N GLY A 408 16.86 -4.55 21.38
CA GLY A 408 16.20 -5.80 21.74
C GLY A 408 14.70 -5.68 22.04
N THR A 409 14.07 -4.53 21.76
CA THR A 409 12.61 -4.39 21.84
C THR A 409 11.93 -5.44 20.96
N LYS A 410 11.07 -6.25 21.57
CA LYS A 410 10.26 -7.25 20.86
C LYS A 410 9.03 -6.62 20.22
N SER A 411 8.68 -7.13 19.05
CA SER A 411 7.35 -6.91 18.45
C SER A 411 6.27 -7.68 19.21
N MET A 412 4.99 -7.41 18.92
CA MET A 412 3.86 -8.11 19.55
C MET A 412 3.86 -9.63 19.32
N ILE A 413 4.54 -10.08 18.27
CA ILE A 413 4.70 -11.52 17.97
C ILE A 413 6.03 -12.09 18.50
N GLY A 414 6.77 -11.33 19.30
CA GLY A 414 8.03 -11.76 19.90
C GLY A 414 9.25 -11.74 18.97
N VAL A 415 9.18 -11.09 17.80
CA VAL A 415 10.36 -10.89 16.93
C VAL A 415 11.30 -9.90 17.62
N SER A 416 12.53 -10.35 17.88
CA SER A 416 13.58 -9.52 18.46
C SER A 416 14.04 -8.44 17.48
N ASP A 417 13.97 -7.18 17.89
CA ASP A 417 14.47 -6.01 17.14
C ASP A 417 13.83 -5.86 15.75
N GLY A 418 12.69 -5.15 15.72
CA GLY A 418 11.92 -4.87 14.50
C GLY A 418 12.76 -4.28 13.36
N PRO A 419 13.54 -3.21 13.60
CA PRO A 419 14.44 -2.65 12.58
C PRO A 419 15.44 -3.66 12.02
N ALA A 420 16.09 -4.47 12.87
CA ALA A 420 17.02 -5.51 12.42
C ALA A 420 16.36 -6.55 11.51
N ALA A 421 15.11 -6.95 11.82
CA ALA A 421 14.36 -7.88 10.99
C ALA A 421 14.07 -7.30 9.59
N VAL A 422 13.67 -6.02 9.51
CA VAL A 422 13.43 -5.33 8.23
C VAL A 422 14.72 -5.18 7.43
N TYR A 423 15.84 -4.85 8.05
CA TYR A 423 17.15 -4.82 7.39
C TYR A 423 17.52 -6.18 6.78
N LYS A 424 17.35 -7.26 7.55
CA LYS A 424 17.60 -8.62 7.07
C LYS A 424 16.72 -9.00 5.89
N MET A 425 15.44 -8.61 5.91
CA MET A 425 14.52 -8.83 4.79
C MET A 425 14.98 -8.12 3.52
N ARG A 426 15.41 -6.86 3.62
CA ARG A 426 15.96 -6.09 2.49
C ARG A 426 17.24 -6.74 1.95
N ASP A 427 18.18 -7.06 2.82
CA ASP A 427 19.48 -7.61 2.41
C ASP A 427 19.31 -9.00 1.77
N ALA A 428 18.39 -9.83 2.30
CA ALA A 428 18.05 -11.12 1.70
C ALA A 428 17.41 -10.98 0.30
N ALA A 429 16.58 -9.96 0.08
CA ALA A 429 16.01 -9.69 -1.24
C ALA A 429 17.10 -9.30 -2.27
N ASN A 430 18.07 -8.49 -1.84
CA ASN A 430 19.19 -8.05 -2.70
C ASN A 430 20.22 -9.16 -2.97
N ALA A 431 20.34 -10.14 -2.07
CA ALA A 431 21.26 -11.27 -2.21
C ALA A 431 20.80 -12.34 -3.23
N GLN A 432 19.64 -12.18 -3.89
CA GLN A 432 19.18 -13.12 -4.91
C GLN A 432 20.13 -13.15 -6.11
N HIS A 433 20.61 -14.34 -6.46
CA HIS A 433 21.64 -14.53 -7.50
C HIS A 433 21.23 -13.94 -8.86
N ALA A 434 20.04 -14.28 -9.36
CA ALA A 434 19.54 -13.82 -10.66
C ALA A 434 19.45 -12.29 -10.74
N LEU A 435 18.82 -11.68 -9.73
CA LEU A 435 18.72 -10.23 -9.56
C LEU A 435 20.11 -9.57 -9.52
N SER A 436 21.00 -10.07 -8.66
CA SER A 436 22.35 -9.53 -8.46
C SER A 436 23.19 -9.58 -9.74
N ALA A 437 23.14 -10.68 -10.49
CA ALA A 437 23.89 -10.84 -11.73
C ALA A 437 23.40 -9.87 -12.82
N VAL A 438 22.09 -9.72 -12.98
CA VAL A 438 21.50 -8.76 -13.92
C VAL A 438 21.87 -7.31 -13.57
N HIS A 439 21.81 -6.93 -12.28
CA HIS A 439 22.19 -5.58 -11.84
C HIS A 439 23.68 -5.31 -12.01
N ARG A 440 24.53 -6.30 -11.70
CA ARG A 440 25.98 -6.21 -11.90
C ARG A 440 26.34 -5.97 -13.36
N ALA A 441 25.62 -6.60 -14.29
CA ALA A 441 25.82 -6.40 -15.73
C ALA A 441 25.60 -4.94 -16.15
N ARG A 442 24.69 -4.21 -15.49
CA ARG A 442 24.47 -2.77 -15.68
C ARG A 442 25.36 -1.88 -14.82
N GLY A 443 26.35 -2.44 -14.14
CA GLY A 443 27.23 -1.70 -13.22
C GLY A 443 26.53 -1.24 -11.93
N VAL A 444 25.36 -1.77 -11.60
CA VAL A 444 24.61 -1.42 -10.38
C VAL A 444 24.96 -2.41 -9.28
N ARG A 445 25.41 -1.89 -8.13
CA ARG A 445 25.64 -2.68 -6.92
C ARG A 445 24.39 -2.65 -6.04
N LEU A 446 23.87 -3.83 -5.67
CA LEU A 446 22.71 -3.97 -4.79
C LEU A 446 23.06 -3.98 -3.30
N THR A 447 24.21 -3.40 -2.93
CA THR A 447 24.63 -3.37 -1.53
C THR A 447 23.87 -2.29 -0.78
N SER A 448 23.20 -2.67 0.29
CA SER A 448 22.52 -1.72 1.18
C SER A 448 23.49 -0.85 1.98
N ARG A 449 24.79 -1.14 1.91
CA ARG A 449 25.88 -0.42 2.58
C ARG A 449 26.87 0.06 1.55
N VAL A 450 27.41 1.24 1.80
CA VAL A 450 28.53 1.82 1.04
C VAL A 450 29.78 1.62 1.90
N ASP A 451 30.60 0.63 1.55
CA ASP A 451 31.81 0.30 2.30
C ASP A 451 32.74 1.51 2.40
N GLY A 452 33.22 1.79 3.62
CA GLY A 452 34.09 2.93 3.88
C GLY A 452 33.41 4.30 3.75
N SER A 453 32.08 4.37 3.61
CA SER A 453 31.37 5.66 3.60
C SER A 453 31.43 6.34 4.97
N PRO A 454 32.02 7.55 5.07
CA PRO A 454 32.05 8.30 6.33
C PRO A 454 30.65 8.61 6.86
N LEU A 455 29.68 8.84 5.96
CA LEU A 455 28.29 9.09 6.34
C LEU A 455 27.63 7.84 6.92
N ALA A 456 27.83 6.68 6.29
CA ALA A 456 27.30 5.42 6.82
C ALA A 456 27.94 5.09 8.17
N ALA A 457 29.25 5.31 8.32
CA ALA A 457 29.95 5.14 9.59
C ALA A 457 29.39 6.07 10.67
N LEU A 458 29.17 7.35 10.36
CA LEU A 458 28.58 8.31 11.30
C LEU A 458 27.15 7.91 11.73
N LEU A 459 26.29 7.50 10.79
CA LEU A 459 24.90 7.15 11.10
C LEU A 459 24.79 5.81 11.85
N THR A 460 25.68 4.86 11.57
CA THR A 460 25.70 3.55 12.25
C THR A 460 26.57 3.52 13.52
N ASP A 461 27.22 4.63 13.85
CA ASP A 461 27.92 4.79 15.12
C ASP A 461 26.90 4.66 16.27
N PRO A 462 27.13 3.80 17.28
CA PRO A 462 26.29 3.73 18.47
C PRO A 462 26.14 5.08 19.20
N ALA A 463 27.10 6.00 19.05
CA ALA A 463 27.07 7.34 19.63
C ALA A 463 26.37 8.38 18.71
N SER A 464 25.85 7.98 17.56
CA SER A 464 25.09 8.88 16.69
C SER A 464 23.77 9.30 17.35
N VAL A 465 23.29 10.51 17.04
CA VAL A 465 21.99 11.00 17.53
C VAL A 465 20.86 10.05 17.14
N ASP A 466 20.93 9.52 15.92
CA ASP A 466 20.02 8.52 15.40
C ASP A 466 19.99 7.27 16.32
N SER A 467 21.14 6.63 16.54
CA SER A 467 21.26 5.42 17.35
C SER A 467 20.76 5.65 18.78
N GLU A 468 21.06 6.80 19.36
CA GLU A 468 20.65 7.18 20.70
C GLU A 468 19.12 7.38 20.79
N LEU A 469 18.51 8.06 19.81
CA LEU A 469 17.06 8.20 19.74
C LEU A 469 16.37 6.84 19.58
N MET A 470 16.87 5.97 18.72
CA MET A 470 16.34 4.61 18.57
C MET A 470 16.43 3.80 19.87
N ARG A 471 17.54 3.94 20.61
CA ARG A 471 17.74 3.28 21.91
C ARG A 471 16.70 3.78 22.93
N ILE A 472 16.53 5.10 23.04
CA ILE A 472 15.57 5.73 23.95
C ILE A 472 14.14 5.30 23.62
N VAL A 473 13.74 5.35 22.35
CA VAL A 473 12.41 4.87 21.91
C VAL A 473 12.22 3.40 22.29
N GLY A 474 13.27 2.59 22.13
CA GLY A 474 13.25 1.19 22.53
C GLY A 474 13.06 1.01 24.03
N GLU A 475 13.75 1.78 24.86
CA GLU A 475 13.60 1.77 26.32
C GLU A 475 12.18 2.13 26.73
N VAL A 476 11.67 3.26 26.25
CA VAL A 476 10.30 3.70 26.50
C VAL A 476 9.30 2.63 26.08
N THR A 477 9.47 2.01 24.90
CA THR A 477 8.58 0.95 24.42
C THR A 477 8.62 -0.29 25.32
N ARG A 478 9.79 -0.68 25.85
CA ARG A 478 9.91 -1.83 26.77
C ARG A 478 9.31 -1.53 28.13
N GLU A 479 9.45 -0.30 28.62
CA GLU A 479 8.82 0.15 29.87
C GLU A 479 7.29 0.20 29.76
N TYR A 480 6.78 0.61 28.60
CA TYR A 480 5.34 0.72 28.36
C TYR A 480 4.67 -0.64 28.12
N PHE A 481 5.40 -1.61 27.55
CA PHE A 481 4.88 -2.95 27.22
C PHE A 481 5.78 -4.07 27.78
N PRO A 482 5.94 -4.19 29.11
CA PRO A 482 6.83 -5.18 29.73
C PRO A 482 6.40 -6.62 29.41
N GLU A 483 5.11 -6.89 29.36
CA GLU A 483 4.55 -8.20 29.03
C GLU A 483 4.96 -8.68 27.63
N VAL A 484 5.03 -7.78 26.64
CA VAL A 484 5.49 -8.11 25.28
C VAL A 484 6.98 -8.49 25.29
N GLN A 485 7.78 -7.96 26.22
CA GLN A 485 9.20 -8.28 26.31
C GLN A 485 9.44 -9.67 26.91
N GLU A 486 8.52 -10.15 27.74
CA GLU A 486 8.58 -11.48 28.34
C GLU A 486 8.02 -12.57 27.41
N GLN A 487 7.18 -12.20 26.44
CA GLN A 487 6.58 -13.14 25.50
C GLN A 487 7.62 -13.88 24.64
N SER A 488 7.41 -15.19 24.48
CA SER A 488 8.06 -15.98 23.45
C SER A 488 7.43 -15.68 22.08
N TYR A 489 8.11 -16.10 21.01
CA TYR A 489 7.55 -15.98 19.67
C TYR A 489 6.20 -16.69 19.60
N GLN A 490 5.14 -15.93 19.30
CA GLN A 490 3.81 -16.49 19.13
C GLN A 490 3.66 -16.94 17.68
N GLN A 491 3.59 -18.25 17.48
CA GLN A 491 3.40 -18.81 16.15
C GLN A 491 2.00 -18.46 15.66
N PHE A 492 1.93 -17.92 14.45
CA PHE A 492 0.67 -17.59 13.79
C PHE A 492 -0.16 -18.86 13.59
N THR A 493 -1.37 -18.89 14.16
CA THR A 493 -2.37 -19.92 13.92
C THR A 493 -3.41 -19.36 12.95
N THR A 494 -3.49 -19.98 11.78
CA THR A 494 -4.43 -19.61 10.71
C THR A 494 -5.23 -20.84 10.32
N GLY A 495 -6.53 -20.65 10.11
CA GLY A 495 -7.39 -21.69 9.55
C GLY A 495 -7.17 -21.93 8.06
N ALA A 496 -6.43 -21.05 7.38
CA ALA A 496 -6.09 -21.13 5.97
C ALA A 496 -4.73 -21.83 5.76
N PRO A 497 -4.69 -23.06 5.19
CA PRO A 497 -3.47 -23.85 5.05
C PRO A 497 -2.35 -23.14 4.27
N GLU A 498 -2.70 -22.38 3.24
CA GLU A 498 -1.78 -21.61 2.39
C GLU A 498 -1.03 -20.51 3.14
N ARG A 499 -1.44 -20.19 4.37
CA ARG A 499 -0.85 -19.16 5.23
C ARG A 499 0.05 -19.75 6.33
N THR A 500 0.22 -21.07 6.36
CA THR A 500 1.17 -21.73 7.27
C THR A 500 2.60 -21.55 6.68
N PRO A 501 3.54 -20.92 7.41
CA PRO A 501 4.84 -20.46 6.88
C PRO A 501 5.70 -21.47 6.10
#